data_AF-A0A920QKV2-F1
#
_entry.id   AF-A0A920QKV2-F1
#
_cell.length_a   1.000
_cell.length_b   1.000
_cell.length_c   1.000
_cell.angle_alpha   90.00
_cell.angle_beta   90.00
_cell.angle_gamma   90.00
#
_symmetry.space_group_name_H-M   'P 1'
#
loop_
_entity.id
_entity.type
_entity.pdbx_description
1 polymer ?
#
loop_
_entity_poly.entity_id
_entity_poly.type
_entity_poly.pdbx_seq_one_letter_code
_entity_poly.pdbx_strand_id
1 'polypeptide(L)' 'MPNFHDSPHRRYNPLTGEWVLISPHRMIRPWQGQMEKKSNRELPEYDPNCYLCPGNERNGGIKNPDYTGTFVFTMITSSS' A
#
# COMPACT_ATOMS: atom_id res chain seq x y z
N MET A 1 29.71 -21.95 -15.83
CA MET A 1 29.19 -21.14 -14.70
C MET A 1 27.71 -21.45 -14.53
N PRO A 2 27.20 -21.65 -13.31
CA PRO A 2 25.78 -21.92 -13.10
C PRO A 2 24.94 -20.71 -13.53
N ASN A 3 23.86 -20.94 -14.28
CA ASN A 3 22.92 -19.90 -14.64
C ASN A 3 22.05 -19.55 -13.43
N PHE A 4 22.24 -18.35 -12.88
CA PHE A 4 21.47 -17.87 -11.73
C PHE A 4 20.02 -17.52 -12.08
N HIS A 5 19.68 -17.41 -13.37
CA HIS A 5 18.30 -17.17 -13.79
C HIS A 5 17.39 -18.38 -13.57
N ASP A 6 17.96 -19.59 -13.56
CA ASP A 6 17.18 -20.83 -13.50
C ASP A 6 17.36 -21.58 -12.16
N SER A 7 18.34 -21.19 -11.36
CA SER A 7 18.67 -21.87 -10.09
C SER A 7 18.34 -21.02 -8.86
N PRO A 8 17.83 -21.65 -7.77
CA PRO A 8 17.65 -20.95 -6.50
C PRO A 8 18.97 -20.37 -5.97
N HIS A 9 18.93 -19.13 -5.50
CA HIS A 9 20.11 -18.44 -4.98
C HIS A 9 19.71 -17.37 -3.97
N ARG A 10 20.69 -16.77 -3.27
CA ARG A 10 20.46 -15.64 -2.36
C ARG A 10 21.14 -14.39 -2.89
N ARG A 11 20.50 -13.23 -2.69
CA ARG A 11 21.11 -11.91 -2.92
C ARG A 11 21.08 -11.10 -1.64
N TYR A 12 22.17 -10.40 -1.35
CA TYR A 12 22.28 -9.53 -0.20
C TYR A 12 21.69 -8.15 -0.50
N ASN A 13 20.86 -7.63 0.40
CA ASN A 13 20.38 -6.26 0.38
C ASN A 13 21.27 -5.41 1.32
N PRO A 14 22.14 -4.54 0.78
CA PRO A 14 23.04 -3.74 1.60
C PRO A 14 22.34 -2.63 2.40
N LEU A 15 21.10 -2.25 2.04
CA LEU A 15 20.34 -1.24 2.77
C LEU A 15 19.76 -1.78 4.07
N THR A 16 19.35 -3.06 4.08
CA THR A 16 18.75 -3.70 5.27
C THR A 16 19.70 -4.65 5.99
N GLY A 17 20.81 -5.04 5.35
CA GLY A 17 21.73 -6.02 5.89
C GLY A 17 21.25 -7.47 5.78
N GLU A 18 20.22 -7.71 4.98
CA GLU A 18 19.54 -9.00 4.92
C GLU A 18 19.83 -9.75 3.62
N TRP A 19 19.63 -11.06 3.65
CA TRP A 19 19.74 -11.91 2.47
C TRP A 19 18.36 -12.38 2.01
N VAL A 20 18.06 -12.16 0.74
CA VAL A 20 16.80 -12.57 0.11
C VAL A 20 17.00 -13.88 -0.65
N LEU A 21 16.18 -14.89 -0.36
CA LEU A 21 16.12 -16.13 -1.13
C LEU A 21 15.30 -15.91 -2.41
N ILE A 22 15.87 -16.30 -3.54
CA ILE A 22 15.27 -16.19 -4.87
C ILE A 22 15.03 -17.60 -5.39
N SER A 23 13.78 -17.90 -5.73
CA SER A 23 13.34 -19.17 -6.30
C SER A 23 12.67 -18.90 -7.66
N PRO A 24 13.42 -18.88 -8.78
CA PRO A 24 12.93 -18.38 -10.07
C PRO A 24 11.63 -19.05 -10.56
N HIS A 25 11.48 -20.34 -10.30
CA HIS A 25 10.34 -21.15 -10.76
C HIS A 25 9.13 -21.15 -9.81
N ARG A 26 9.12 -20.32 -8.75
CA ARG A 26 8.06 -20.33 -7.72
C ARG A 26 6.66 -20.13 -8.31
N MET A 27 6.54 -19.28 -9.33
CA MET A 27 5.25 -18.91 -9.94
C MET A 27 4.65 -20.01 -10.82
N ILE A 28 5.40 -21.07 -11.17
CA ILE A 28 4.90 -22.18 -11.99
C ILE A 28 3.97 -23.10 -11.18
N ARG A 29 4.02 -23.03 -9.84
CA ARG A 29 3.12 -23.83 -9.01
C ARG A 29 1.68 -23.40 -9.23
N PRO A 30 0.76 -24.33 -9.54
CA PRO A 30 -0.65 -24.01 -9.68
C PRO A 30 -1.18 -23.33 -8.42
N TRP A 31 -1.77 -22.14 -8.58
CA TRP A 31 -2.44 -21.44 -7.49
C TRP A 31 -3.87 -21.98 -7.35
N GLN A 32 -4.19 -22.50 -6.17
CA GLN A 32 -5.54 -22.97 -5.81
C GLN A 32 -6.09 -22.27 -4.56
N GLY A 33 -5.40 -21.21 -4.11
CA GLY A 33 -5.77 -20.46 -2.92
C GLY A 33 -6.71 -19.28 -3.22
N GLN A 34 -6.73 -18.31 -2.31
CA GLN A 34 -7.54 -17.11 -2.39
C GLN A 34 -7.30 -16.31 -3.68
N MET A 35 -8.36 -15.85 -4.32
CA MET A 35 -8.29 -14.87 -5.40
C MET A 35 -8.83 -13.53 -4.88
N GLU A 36 -8.02 -12.48 -4.99
CA GLU A 36 -8.45 -11.14 -4.65
C GLU A 36 -9.50 -10.64 -5.64
N LYS A 37 -10.56 -10.00 -5.12
CA LYS A 37 -11.52 -9.32 -5.98
C LYS A 37 -10.87 -8.05 -6.51
N LYS A 38 -10.95 -7.83 -7.82
CA LYS A 38 -10.65 -6.51 -8.37
C LYS A 38 -11.63 -5.50 -7.79
N SER A 39 -11.12 -4.39 -7.26
CA SER A 39 -11.99 -3.26 -6.93
C SER A 39 -12.54 -2.71 -8.24
N ASN A 40 -13.85 -2.84 -8.46
CA ASN A 40 -14.55 -2.22 -9.59
C ASN A 40 -15.44 -1.07 -9.11
N ARG A 41 -15.03 -0.40 -8.04
CA ARG A 41 -15.83 0.65 -7.42
C ARG A 41 -15.53 1.98 -8.09
N GLU A 42 -16.53 2.52 -8.79
CA GLU A 42 -16.57 3.95 -9.10
C GLU A 42 -16.76 4.71 -7.79
N LEU A 43 -15.81 5.58 -7.48
CA LEU A 43 -15.88 6.46 -6.31
C LEU A 43 -16.40 7.83 -6.77
N PRO A 44 -17.25 8.50 -5.96
CA PRO A 44 -17.65 9.85 -6.27
C PRO A 44 -16.43 10.79 -6.18
N GLU A 45 -16.49 11.90 -6.92
CA GLU A 45 -15.48 12.97 -6.81
C GLU A 45 -15.43 13.55 -5.39
N TYR A 46 -16.58 13.56 -4.70
CA TYR A 46 -16.72 14.00 -3.33
C TYR A 46 -17.68 13.11 -2.55
N ASP A 47 -17.30 12.74 -1.33
CA ASP A 47 -18.17 12.03 -0.38
C ASP A 47 -18.33 12.89 0.89
N PRO A 48 -19.54 13.30 1.29
CA PRO A 48 -19.74 14.10 2.51
C PRO A 48 -19.33 13.38 3.81
N ASN A 49 -19.15 12.06 3.79
CA ASN A 49 -18.70 11.28 4.95
C ASN A 49 -17.19 10.98 4.92
N CYS A 50 -16.48 11.44 3.87
CA CYS A 50 -15.04 11.21 3.73
C CYS A 50 -14.24 12.15 4.63
N TYR A 51 -13.61 11.60 5.66
CA TYR A 51 -12.76 12.34 6.61
C TYR A 51 -11.51 12.98 5.98
N LEU A 52 -11.15 12.57 4.77
CA LEU A 52 -10.01 13.14 4.05
C LEU A 52 -10.42 14.25 3.09
N CYS A 53 -11.71 14.44 2.80
CA CYS A 53 -12.15 15.33 1.72
C CYS A 53 -12.18 16.81 2.17
N PRO A 54 -12.01 17.77 1.25
CA PRO A 54 -12.04 19.20 1.56
C PRO A 54 -13.33 19.59 2.26
N GLY A 55 -13.30 20.52 3.22
CA GLY A 55 -14.51 21.00 3.88
C GLY A 55 -15.24 19.99 4.79
N ASN A 56 -14.87 18.70 4.81
CA ASN A 56 -15.43 17.72 5.74
C ASN A 56 -14.71 17.75 7.09
N GLU A 57 -15.40 17.28 8.13
CA GLU A 57 -14.79 17.01 9.43
C GLU A 57 -13.87 15.78 9.35
N ARG A 58 -12.71 15.81 10.01
CA ARG A 58 -11.82 14.65 10.16
C ARG A 58 -12.29 13.75 11.31
N ASN A 59 -11.66 12.58 11.44
CA ASN A 59 -11.89 11.61 12.53
C ASN A 59 -11.44 12.07 13.94
N GLY A 60 -11.60 13.34 14.28
CA GLY A 60 -11.23 13.92 15.58
C GLY A 60 -11.73 15.34 15.77
N GLY A 61 -12.88 15.69 15.18
CA GLY A 61 -13.54 16.98 15.43
C GLY A 61 -13.09 18.14 14.54
N ILE A 62 -11.96 18.00 13.84
CA ILE A 62 -11.33 19.13 13.13
C ILE A 62 -11.76 19.14 11.67
N LYS A 63 -12.33 20.25 11.21
CA LYS A 63 -12.72 20.47 9.80
C LYS A 63 -11.51 20.66 8.90
N ASN A 64 -11.51 19.98 7.75
CA ASN A 64 -10.55 20.24 6.67
C ASN A 64 -10.84 21.60 6.04
N PRO A 65 -9.80 22.36 5.64
CA PRO A 65 -9.99 23.53 4.78
C PRO A 65 -10.51 23.11 3.40
N ASP A 66 -11.06 24.06 2.66
CA ASP A 66 -11.50 23.86 1.27
C ASP A 66 -10.29 23.90 0.32
N TYR A 67 -9.43 22.88 0.41
CA TYR A 67 -8.24 22.77 -0.42
C TYR A 67 -8.59 22.24 -1.82
N THR A 68 -7.82 22.68 -2.83
CA THR A 68 -7.97 22.24 -4.23
C THR A 68 -6.78 21.42 -4.73
N GLY A 69 -5.75 21.23 -3.90
CA GLY A 69 -4.53 20.48 -4.21
C GLY A 69 -4.12 19.56 -3.05
N THR A 70 -2.83 19.28 -2.91
CA THR A 70 -2.35 18.47 -1.78
C THR A 70 -2.53 19.23 -0.46
N PHE A 71 -3.16 18.56 0.52
CA PHE A 71 -3.29 19.06 1.88
C PHE A 71 -2.56 18.14 2.86
N VAL A 72 -1.79 18.74 3.77
CA VAL A 72 -1.02 18.02 4.81
C VAL A 72 -1.54 18.47 6.16
N PHE A 73 -1.80 17.50 7.04
CA PHE A 73 -2.25 17.74 8.40
C PHE A 73 -1.52 16.85 9.39
N THR A 74 -1.39 17.30 10.64
CA THR A 74 -0.89 16.47 11.73
C THR A 74 -1.87 15.33 12.00
N MET A 75 -1.35 14.10 12.07
CA MET A 75 -2.14 12.95 12.50
C MET A 75 -2.64 13.20 13.92
N ILE A 76 -3.94 13.04 14.11
CA ILE A 76 -4.56 13.05 15.43
C ILE A 76 -4.32 11.69 16.08
N THR A 77 -3.14 11.50 16.68
CA THR A 77 -3.04 10.53 17.77
C THR A 77 -3.64 11.22 18.99
N SER A 78 -4.72 10.68 19.56
CA SER A 78 -5.14 11.07 20.91
C SER A 78 -3.91 10.96 21.80
N SER A 79 -3.39 12.07 22.28
CA SER A 79 -2.45 12.10 23.38
C SER A 79 -3.21 11.58 24.59
N SER A 80 -3.26 10.27 24.75
CA SER A 80 -3.47 9.65 26.05
C SER A 80 -2.24 9.89 26.91
#